data_AF-A0A367J3X4-F1
#
_entry.id   AF-A0A367J3X4-F1
#
_cell.length_a   1.000
_cell.length_b   1.000
_cell.length_c   1.000
_cell.angle_alpha   90.00
_cell.angle_beta   90.00
_cell.angle_gamma   90.00
#
_symmetry.space_group_name_H-M   'P 1'
#
loop_
_entity.id
_entity.type
_entity.pdbx_description
1 polymer ?
#
loop_
_entity_poly.entity_id
_entity_poly.type
_entity_poly.pdbx_seq_one_letter_code
_entity_poly.pdbx_strand_id
1 'polypeptide(L)'
;MGQATSSKTISFFTKRSDSVYEDISNRFTKATVSTLAVPVVIVAYPILNAYTFQESDITGFRIIDGTIGGLLGVIAWPLAPFFAVWGAVTFIFKEKPPRTINVPPEIRAKAEAEIQLDTVSFYNVAVVGMSGTGKSSLVNAIRGYKDTDKRAAKVGEVETTAVPRPYPHPDLTTMVIWDMPGVGTKSHPRETYFEDNYLCAFDLLVIVLGNRLMQDDIDISLKAKQYKIPVLYVRSKADQAIASKEARHQGDKEFVWATAVGELVLEVKDSVFSQLKESRLNTKKLFIVSSSTLRQFVSTINKQEKRKRLQLIDEERFMTSLIEGVLAKRRKK
;
A
#
# COMPACT_ATOMS: atom_id res chain seq x y z
N MET A 1 21.59 46.86 38.94
CA MET A 1 22.54 46.45 40.00
C MET A 1 21.84 45.42 40.87
N GLY A 2 22.55 44.41 41.38
CA GLY A 2 21.95 43.23 42.02
C GLY A 2 21.41 42.20 40.99
N GLN A 3 21.49 40.87 41.14
CA GLN A 3 21.98 39.98 42.22
C GLN A 3 21.34 40.19 43.62
N ALA A 4 21.13 39.22 44.51
CA ALA A 4 20.96 37.74 44.49
C ALA A 4 20.46 37.33 45.91
N THR A 5 20.21 36.09 46.38
CA THR A 5 20.40 34.69 45.89
C THR A 5 19.48 33.74 46.70
N SER A 6 19.30 32.47 46.27
CA SER A 6 18.83 31.34 47.12
C SER A 6 17.33 31.39 47.56
N SER A 7 16.69 30.35 48.13
CA SER A 7 17.13 28.99 48.54
C SER A 7 15.98 27.95 48.49
N LYS A 8 16.34 26.69 48.76
CA LYS A 8 15.56 25.43 48.93
C LYS A 8 14.26 25.57 49.76
N THR A 9 13.24 24.71 49.65
CA THR A 9 13.18 23.34 50.26
C THR A 9 11.94 22.53 49.79
N ILE A 10 11.87 21.23 50.15
CA ILE A 10 11.00 20.16 49.62
C ILE A 10 9.79 19.83 50.53
N SER A 11 8.58 19.66 49.96
CA SER A 11 7.58 18.61 50.28
C SER A 11 6.48 18.59 49.18
N PHE A 12 6.19 17.47 48.49
CA PHE A 12 5.45 16.24 48.84
C PHE A 12 3.91 16.37 48.94
N PHE A 13 3.20 15.96 47.87
CA PHE A 13 1.77 15.54 47.70
C PHE A 13 0.66 16.27 48.51
N THR A 14 -0.48 16.66 47.90
CA THR A 14 -1.61 15.74 47.58
C THR A 14 -2.72 16.41 46.72
N LYS A 15 -3.42 15.63 45.87
CA LYS A 15 -4.71 15.85 45.15
C LYS A 15 -5.17 17.27 44.71
N ARG A 16 -5.35 17.43 43.39
CA ARG A 16 -6.57 18.01 42.76
C ARG A 16 -6.61 17.69 41.26
N SER A 17 -7.63 16.97 40.78
CA SER A 17 -7.71 16.53 39.36
C SER A 17 -9.11 16.41 38.76
N ASP A 18 -10.17 16.57 39.56
CA ASP A 18 -11.49 16.06 39.16
C ASP A 18 -12.31 17.07 38.34
N SER A 19 -12.05 18.37 38.49
CA SER A 19 -12.79 19.46 37.82
C SER A 19 -12.45 19.65 36.33
N VAL A 20 -11.61 18.80 35.74
CA VAL A 20 -11.22 18.89 34.31
C VAL A 20 -12.09 17.97 33.43
N TYR A 21 -12.65 16.89 34.00
CA TYR A 21 -13.39 15.90 33.23
C TYR A 21 -14.78 16.39 32.75
N GLU A 22 -15.48 17.21 33.52
CA GLU A 22 -16.84 17.68 33.17
C GLU A 22 -16.86 18.69 32.02
N ASP A 23 -15.90 19.64 31.94
CA ASP A 23 -15.83 20.59 30.81
C ASP A 23 -15.40 19.91 29.50
N ILE A 24 -14.59 18.85 29.59
CA ILE A 24 -14.24 18.03 28.42
C ILE A 24 -15.48 17.27 27.92
N SER A 25 -16.26 16.66 28.80
CA SER A 25 -17.48 15.92 28.45
C SER A 25 -18.46 16.77 27.62
N ASN A 26 -18.75 17.99 28.07
CA ASN A 26 -19.68 18.90 27.38
C ASN A 26 -19.17 19.38 26.00
N ARG A 27 -17.85 19.35 25.75
CA ARG A 27 -17.30 19.57 24.40
C ARG A 27 -17.46 18.35 23.50
N PHE A 28 -17.33 17.14 24.04
CA PHE A 28 -17.52 15.89 23.29
C PHE A 28 -18.98 15.68 22.84
N THR A 29 -19.99 16.16 23.59
CA THR A 29 -21.40 16.07 23.16
C THR A 29 -21.67 16.82 21.84
N LYS A 30 -20.95 17.93 21.59
CA LYS A 30 -20.96 18.65 20.28
C LYS A 30 -20.11 17.99 19.20
N ALA A 31 -19.30 16.98 19.52
CA ALA A 31 -18.49 16.22 18.57
C ALA A 31 -19.25 15.03 17.93
N THR A 32 -20.58 15.06 17.94
CA THR A 32 -21.50 14.05 17.35
C THR A 32 -21.37 13.87 15.82
N VAL A 33 -20.52 14.67 15.16
CA VAL A 33 -20.12 14.54 13.74
C VAL A 33 -18.87 13.64 13.58
N SER A 34 -18.17 13.30 14.66
CA SER A 34 -16.88 12.58 14.65
C SER A 34 -17.01 11.04 14.56
N THR A 35 -18.23 10.51 14.38
CA THR A 35 -18.59 9.09 14.60
C THR A 35 -17.84 8.09 13.72
N LEU A 36 -17.25 8.52 12.60
CA LEU A 36 -16.41 7.68 11.73
C LEU A 36 -14.92 7.61 12.14
N ALA A 37 -14.44 8.51 13.00
CA ALA A 37 -13.08 8.44 13.55
C ALA A 37 -12.99 7.50 14.78
N VAL A 38 -14.09 7.40 15.52
CA VAL A 38 -14.19 6.68 16.81
C VAL A 38 -13.78 5.19 16.71
N PRO A 39 -14.20 4.38 15.72
CA PRO A 39 -13.87 2.95 15.68
C PRO A 39 -12.36 2.67 15.60
N VAL A 40 -11.63 3.47 14.81
CA VAL A 40 -10.18 3.28 14.59
C VAL A 40 -9.38 3.65 15.84
N VAL A 41 -9.76 4.73 16.52
CA VAL A 41 -9.09 5.18 17.75
C VAL A 41 -9.38 4.27 18.94
N ILE A 42 -10.62 3.78 19.09
CA ILE A 42 -10.99 2.84 20.16
C ILE A 42 -10.26 1.51 20.03
N VAL A 43 -9.98 1.02 18.82
CA VAL A 43 -9.18 -0.21 18.64
C VAL A 43 -7.69 0.03 18.93
N ALA A 44 -7.15 1.20 18.59
CA ALA A 44 -5.73 1.51 18.79
C ALA A 44 -5.35 1.76 20.27
N TYR A 45 -6.22 2.44 21.03
CA TYR A 45 -5.89 2.93 22.38
C TYR A 45 -5.58 1.82 23.42
N PRO A 46 -6.37 0.73 23.57
CA PRO A 46 -6.07 -0.32 24.54
C PRO A 46 -4.87 -1.20 24.12
N ILE A 47 -4.56 -1.28 22.81
CA ILE A 47 -3.43 -2.06 22.30
C ILE A 47 -2.09 -1.40 22.68
N LEU A 48 -2.02 -0.07 22.71
CA LEU A 48 -0.79 0.65 23.06
C LEU A 48 -0.48 0.63 24.57
N ASN A 49 -1.50 0.74 25.43
CA ASN A 49 -1.29 0.69 26.89
C ASN A 49 -0.95 -0.71 27.44
N ALA A 50 -1.07 -1.77 26.64
CA ALA A 50 -0.68 -3.13 27.04
C ALA A 50 0.85 -3.37 27.02
N TYR A 51 1.64 -2.40 26.53
CA TYR A 51 3.11 -2.49 26.39
C TYR A 51 3.88 -1.54 27.32
N THR A 52 3.42 -1.36 28.56
CA THR A 52 4.25 -0.76 29.61
C THR A 52 5.34 -1.76 30.03
N PHE A 53 6.54 -1.61 29.46
CA PHE A 53 7.72 -2.38 29.85
C PHE A 53 8.00 -2.24 31.36
N GLN A 54 8.22 -3.36 32.05
CA GLN A 54 9.06 -3.36 33.24
C GLN A 54 10.50 -3.61 32.82
N GLU A 55 11.43 -2.82 33.34
CA GLU A 55 12.87 -3.01 33.13
C GLU A 55 13.41 -4.03 34.14
N SER A 56 13.80 -5.22 33.68
CA SER A 56 14.74 -6.13 34.36
C SER A 56 15.34 -7.13 33.35
N ASP A 57 16.67 -7.22 33.32
CA ASP A 57 17.56 -8.33 32.96
C ASP A 57 17.09 -9.41 31.94
N ILE A 58 17.77 -9.64 30.81
CA ILE A 58 19.18 -10.08 30.61
C ILE A 58 19.41 -11.53 31.05
N THR A 59 20.13 -12.29 30.20
CA THR A 59 20.25 -13.77 30.19
C THR A 59 18.97 -14.50 29.77
N GLY A 60 19.05 -15.81 29.51
CA GLY A 60 18.01 -16.51 28.74
C GLY A 60 17.63 -17.89 29.26
N PHE A 61 16.54 -18.40 28.67
CA PHE A 61 16.12 -19.80 28.72
C PHE A 61 15.63 -20.35 30.08
N ARG A 62 14.40 -19.97 30.50
CA ARG A 62 13.33 -20.98 30.69
C ARG A 62 11.89 -20.45 30.87
N ILE A 63 10.99 -21.36 30.53
CA ILE A 63 9.61 -21.63 31.00
C ILE A 63 9.12 -20.76 32.18
N ILE A 64 7.89 -20.25 32.05
CA ILE A 64 7.02 -19.88 33.18
C ILE A 64 5.68 -20.58 33.01
N ASP A 65 5.38 -21.56 33.86
CA ASP A 65 4.00 -22.00 34.10
C ASP A 65 3.32 -20.95 35.01
N GLY A 66 2.16 -20.43 34.60
CA GLY A 66 1.62 -19.18 35.17
C GLY A 66 0.12 -18.99 34.97
N THR A 67 -0.65 -20.05 35.21
CA THR A 67 -2.11 -20.10 35.10
C THR A 67 -2.83 -18.90 35.75
N ILE A 68 -3.47 -18.04 34.94
CA ILE A 68 -4.84 -17.47 35.09
C ILE A 68 -5.11 -16.60 33.85
N GLY A 69 -5.73 -17.20 32.84
CA GLY A 69 -6.07 -16.54 31.56
C GLY A 69 -6.88 -17.45 30.62
N GLY A 70 -7.40 -18.57 31.14
CA GLY A 70 -8.13 -19.55 30.36
C GLY A 70 -9.56 -19.10 30.07
N LEU A 71 -9.84 -18.75 28.82
CA LEU A 71 -10.51 -19.73 27.94
C LEU A 71 -10.49 -19.29 26.46
N LEU A 72 -10.48 -17.98 26.18
CA LEU A 72 -10.55 -17.42 24.82
C LEU A 72 -9.71 -16.15 24.67
N GLY A 73 -8.97 -16.01 23.56
CA GLY A 73 -8.62 -14.69 23.01
C GLY A 73 -7.17 -14.44 22.58
N VAL A 74 -6.16 -14.87 23.36
CA VAL A 74 -4.77 -14.38 23.19
C VAL A 74 -3.79 -15.44 22.68
N ILE A 75 -4.20 -16.25 21.69
CA ILE A 75 -3.26 -16.88 20.73
C ILE A 75 -3.13 -15.97 19.48
N ALA A 76 -3.26 -14.66 19.71
CA ALA A 76 -3.16 -13.59 18.76
C ALA A 76 -1.68 -13.32 18.43
N TRP A 77 -1.09 -14.23 17.64
CA TRP A 77 0.24 -14.14 17.02
C TRP A 77 0.57 -12.70 16.57
N PRO A 78 1.82 -12.20 16.58
CA PRO A 78 2.24 -10.88 16.04
C PRO A 78 1.67 -10.36 14.69
N LEU A 79 0.91 -11.15 13.94
CA LEU A 79 0.14 -10.72 12.75
C LEU A 79 -1.35 -10.43 13.04
N ALA A 80 -1.83 -10.58 14.28
CA ALA A 80 -3.23 -10.36 14.65
C ALA A 80 -3.73 -8.92 14.39
N PRO A 81 -2.92 -7.85 14.59
CA PRO A 81 -3.29 -6.50 14.13
C PRO A 81 -3.49 -6.47 12.61
N PHE A 82 -2.66 -7.16 11.84
CA PHE A 82 -2.79 -7.25 10.38
C PHE A 82 -4.05 -8.02 9.96
N PHE A 83 -4.38 -9.14 10.62
CA PHE A 83 -5.63 -9.87 10.33
C PHE A 83 -6.89 -9.05 10.68
N ALA A 84 -6.87 -8.27 11.76
CA ALA A 84 -7.95 -7.34 12.09
C ALA A 84 -8.09 -6.24 11.01
N VAL A 85 -6.97 -5.67 10.55
CA VAL A 85 -6.95 -4.72 9.42
C VAL A 85 -7.47 -5.36 8.13
N TRP A 86 -7.08 -6.59 7.81
CA TRP A 86 -7.58 -7.30 6.62
C TRP A 86 -9.08 -7.61 6.70
N GLY A 87 -9.61 -7.93 7.87
CA GLY A 87 -11.05 -8.03 8.13
C GLY A 87 -11.78 -6.71 7.85
N ALA A 88 -11.24 -5.60 8.33
CA ALA A 88 -11.80 -4.27 8.06
C ALA A 88 -11.71 -3.87 6.56
N VAL A 89 -10.60 -4.19 5.90
CA VAL A 89 -10.41 -3.95 4.45
C VAL A 89 -11.39 -4.77 3.61
N THR A 90 -11.51 -6.08 3.87
CA THR A 90 -12.47 -6.95 3.16
C THR A 90 -13.93 -6.60 3.45
N PHE A 91 -14.23 -5.95 4.59
CA PHE A 91 -15.55 -5.35 4.83
C PHE A 91 -15.76 -4.09 3.95
N ILE A 92 -14.81 -3.15 3.96
CA ILE A 92 -14.88 -1.90 3.17
C ILE A 92 -15.03 -2.18 1.66
N PHE A 93 -14.39 -3.23 1.14
CA PHE A 93 -14.49 -3.64 -0.28
C PHE A 93 -15.61 -4.66 -0.57
N LYS A 94 -16.57 -4.83 0.36
CA LYS A 94 -17.90 -5.41 0.06
C LYS A 94 -18.95 -4.31 -0.18
N GLU A 95 -18.76 -3.13 0.41
CA GLU A 95 -19.62 -1.99 0.19
C GLU A 95 -19.26 -1.25 -1.12
N LYS A 96 -20.25 -0.62 -1.74
CA LYS A 96 -20.03 0.26 -2.89
C LYS A 96 -19.26 1.52 -2.43
N PRO A 97 -18.42 2.13 -3.29
CA PRO A 97 -17.78 3.40 -2.99
C PRO A 97 -18.79 4.47 -2.53
N PRO A 98 -18.54 5.18 -1.40
CA PRO A 98 -19.50 6.13 -0.83
C PRO A 98 -19.61 7.46 -1.60
N ARG A 99 -18.80 7.64 -2.65
CA ARG A 99 -18.81 8.80 -3.57
C ARG A 99 -18.41 8.38 -4.97
N THR A 100 -18.89 9.11 -5.97
CA THR A 100 -18.36 9.08 -7.33
C THR A 100 -17.07 9.90 -7.44
N ILE A 101 -16.27 9.63 -8.47
CA ILE A 101 -15.10 10.44 -8.81
C ILE A 101 -15.59 11.69 -9.55
N ASN A 102 -15.03 12.87 -9.24
CA ASN A 102 -15.31 14.08 -10.02
C ASN A 102 -14.55 14.02 -11.37
N VAL A 103 -15.27 13.62 -12.41
CA VAL A 103 -14.83 13.46 -13.81
C VAL A 103 -15.87 14.14 -14.70
N PRO A 104 -15.49 14.84 -15.79
CA PRO A 104 -16.47 15.36 -16.75
C PRO A 104 -17.42 14.27 -17.26
N PRO A 105 -18.74 14.54 -17.34
CA PRO A 105 -19.74 13.51 -17.62
C PRO A 105 -19.55 12.88 -19.01
N GLU A 106 -19.09 13.64 -19.99
CA GLU A 106 -18.75 13.16 -21.34
C GLU A 106 -17.65 12.09 -21.32
N ILE A 107 -16.57 12.35 -20.58
CA ILE A 107 -15.43 11.43 -20.47
C ILE A 107 -15.86 10.16 -19.74
N ARG A 108 -16.67 10.30 -18.68
CA ARG A 108 -17.24 9.13 -18.00
C ARG A 108 -18.13 8.32 -18.94
N ALA A 109 -19.05 8.95 -19.68
CA ALA A 109 -19.95 8.25 -20.59
C ALA A 109 -19.20 7.49 -21.70
N LYS A 110 -18.11 8.06 -22.24
CA LYS A 110 -17.23 7.36 -23.17
C LYS A 110 -16.51 6.17 -22.53
N ALA A 111 -15.91 6.34 -21.34
CA ALA A 111 -15.26 5.23 -20.64
C ALA A 111 -16.25 4.09 -20.25
N GLU A 112 -17.49 4.45 -19.92
CA GLU A 112 -18.57 3.51 -19.62
C GLU A 112 -19.03 2.76 -20.89
N ALA A 113 -19.02 3.41 -22.06
CA ALA A 113 -19.40 2.82 -23.35
C ALA A 113 -18.28 1.98 -24.02
N GLU A 114 -17.04 2.48 -24.02
CA GLU A 114 -15.92 1.88 -24.79
C GLU A 114 -15.16 0.80 -24.01
N ILE A 115 -14.92 1.00 -22.70
CA ILE A 115 -14.16 0.07 -21.86
C ILE A 115 -14.96 -0.50 -20.67
N GLN A 116 -16.25 -0.17 -20.55
CA GLN A 116 -17.16 -0.66 -19.49
C GLN A 116 -16.72 -0.27 -18.07
N LEU A 117 -16.15 0.94 -17.91
CA LEU A 117 -15.65 1.47 -16.65
C LEU A 117 -16.77 2.00 -15.72
N ASP A 118 -17.32 1.14 -14.86
CA ASP A 118 -18.22 1.57 -13.77
C ASP A 118 -17.42 2.34 -12.69
N THR A 119 -17.47 3.67 -12.76
CA THR A 119 -16.88 4.59 -11.78
C THR A 119 -17.73 4.79 -10.51
N VAL A 120 -18.93 4.19 -10.43
CA VAL A 120 -19.88 4.33 -9.32
C VAL A 120 -19.78 3.16 -8.35
N SER A 121 -19.97 1.92 -8.82
CA SER A 121 -20.05 0.73 -7.94
C SER A 121 -18.69 0.14 -7.57
N PHE A 122 -17.62 0.48 -8.30
CA PHE A 122 -16.30 -0.10 -8.13
C PHE A 122 -15.22 0.96 -7.94
N TYR A 123 -14.21 0.59 -7.16
CA TYR A 123 -12.92 1.23 -7.07
C TYR A 123 -12.01 0.70 -8.19
N ASN A 124 -11.51 1.59 -9.04
CA ASN A 124 -10.77 1.21 -10.26
C ASN A 124 -9.29 1.58 -10.17
N VAL A 125 -8.41 0.58 -10.22
CA VAL A 125 -6.95 0.76 -10.20
C VAL A 125 -6.37 0.47 -11.58
N ALA A 126 -5.73 1.44 -12.22
CA ALA A 126 -5.04 1.21 -13.49
C ALA A 126 -3.57 0.86 -13.29
N VAL A 127 -3.12 -0.24 -13.90
CA VAL A 127 -1.70 -0.65 -13.93
C VAL A 127 -1.10 -0.26 -15.27
N VAL A 128 -0.25 0.78 -15.26
CA VAL A 128 0.24 1.54 -16.43
C VAL A 128 1.75 1.35 -16.59
N GLY A 129 2.29 1.59 -17.79
CA GLY A 129 3.72 1.54 -18.10
C GLY A 129 3.99 0.92 -19.48
N MET A 130 5.26 0.87 -19.87
CA MET A 130 5.70 0.29 -21.15
C MET A 130 5.31 -1.20 -21.31
N SER A 131 5.45 -1.73 -22.52
CA SER A 131 5.40 -3.20 -22.71
C SER A 131 6.60 -3.89 -22.04
N GLY A 132 6.47 -5.17 -21.71
CA GLY A 132 7.54 -5.98 -21.10
C GLY A 132 7.90 -5.65 -19.64
N THR A 133 7.36 -4.58 -19.02
CA THR A 133 7.65 -4.22 -17.61
C THR A 133 6.99 -5.14 -16.57
N GLY A 134 6.16 -6.09 -16.99
CA GLY A 134 5.53 -7.09 -16.10
C GLY A 134 4.19 -6.66 -15.48
N LYS A 135 3.49 -5.69 -16.09
CA LYS A 135 2.18 -5.19 -15.65
C LYS A 135 1.18 -6.31 -15.33
N SER A 136 0.94 -7.20 -16.30
CA SER A 136 -0.01 -8.30 -16.18
C SER A 136 0.36 -9.28 -15.04
N SER A 137 1.65 -9.52 -14.79
CA SER A 137 2.12 -10.30 -13.63
C SER A 137 1.92 -9.57 -12.30
N LEU A 138 2.05 -8.24 -12.26
CA LEU A 138 1.70 -7.45 -11.08
C LEU A 138 0.18 -7.48 -10.82
N VAL A 139 -0.66 -7.38 -11.86
CA VAL A 139 -2.12 -7.56 -11.78
C VAL A 139 -2.48 -8.92 -11.20
N ASN A 140 -1.82 -9.99 -11.66
CA ASN A 140 -2.00 -11.35 -11.12
C ASN A 140 -1.58 -11.45 -9.65
N ALA A 141 -0.42 -10.89 -9.31
CA ALA A 141 0.14 -10.95 -7.97
C ALA A 141 -0.67 -10.17 -6.93
N ILE A 142 -1.16 -8.97 -7.26
CA ILE A 142 -2.10 -8.19 -6.42
C ILE A 142 -3.35 -9.02 -6.10
N ARG A 143 -3.85 -9.79 -7.07
CA ARG A 143 -5.04 -10.66 -6.94
C ARG A 143 -4.73 -12.06 -6.37
N GLY A 144 -3.48 -12.35 -5.98
CA GLY A 144 -3.05 -13.65 -5.45
C GLY A 144 -3.03 -14.81 -6.47
N TYR A 145 -3.27 -14.55 -7.75
CA TYR A 145 -3.30 -15.59 -8.80
C TYR A 145 -1.89 -15.93 -9.31
N LYS A 146 -1.68 -17.18 -9.73
CA LYS A 146 -0.52 -17.58 -10.55
C LYS A 146 -0.76 -17.15 -11.99
N ASP A 147 0.29 -16.82 -12.73
CA ASP A 147 0.21 -16.43 -14.14
C ASP A 147 -0.30 -17.56 -15.08
N THR A 148 -0.33 -18.80 -14.58
CA THR A 148 -0.91 -19.99 -15.24
C THR A 148 -2.38 -20.27 -14.86
N ASP A 149 -3.01 -19.43 -14.03
CA ASP A 149 -4.43 -19.58 -13.67
C ASP A 149 -5.34 -19.18 -14.86
N LYS A 150 -6.46 -19.88 -15.05
CA LYS A 150 -7.46 -19.56 -16.09
C LYS A 150 -8.11 -18.17 -15.89
N ARG A 151 -8.00 -17.59 -14.68
CA ARG A 151 -8.50 -16.26 -14.29
C ARG A 151 -7.41 -15.18 -14.26
N ALA A 152 -6.18 -15.52 -14.65
CA ALA A 152 -5.06 -14.59 -14.73
C ALA A 152 -5.15 -13.66 -15.95
N ALA A 153 -4.54 -12.49 -15.83
CA ALA A 153 -4.12 -11.70 -16.98
C ALA A 153 -3.02 -12.47 -17.74
N LYS A 154 -3.15 -12.57 -19.07
CA LYS A 154 -2.16 -13.24 -19.91
C LYS A 154 -0.84 -12.48 -19.89
N VAL A 155 0.24 -13.17 -19.54
CA VAL A 155 1.60 -12.62 -19.52
C VAL A 155 2.33 -12.98 -20.81
N GLY A 156 3.06 -12.02 -21.37
CA GLY A 156 3.92 -12.21 -22.55
C GLY A 156 4.97 -11.10 -22.63
N GLU A 157 6.01 -11.33 -23.44
CA GLU A 157 7.07 -10.34 -23.67
C GLU A 157 6.66 -9.29 -24.71
N VAL A 158 5.87 -9.71 -25.71
CA VAL A 158 5.20 -8.82 -26.68
C VAL A 158 3.93 -8.23 -26.05
N GLU A 159 3.51 -7.05 -26.52
CA GLU A 159 2.27 -6.40 -26.08
C GLU A 159 1.06 -7.35 -26.23
N THR A 160 0.57 -7.88 -25.11
CA THR A 160 -0.49 -8.91 -25.05
C THR A 160 -1.88 -8.29 -24.81
N THR A 161 -1.92 -7.00 -24.47
CA THR A 161 -3.11 -6.24 -24.06
C THR A 161 -3.21 -5.01 -24.95
N ALA A 162 -4.07 -5.06 -25.98
CA ALA A 162 -4.27 -3.98 -26.96
C ALA A 162 -5.47 -3.05 -26.67
N VAL A 163 -6.19 -3.32 -25.57
CA VAL A 163 -7.33 -2.56 -25.04
C VAL A 163 -7.29 -2.74 -23.52
N PRO A 164 -7.60 -1.74 -22.68
CA PRO A 164 -7.69 -1.90 -21.22
C PRO A 164 -8.54 -3.10 -20.80
N ARG A 165 -8.09 -3.89 -19.81
CA ARG A 165 -8.80 -5.10 -19.35
C ARG A 165 -9.08 -5.09 -17.84
N PRO A 166 -10.36 -5.17 -17.42
CA PRO A 166 -10.73 -5.27 -16.01
C PRO A 166 -10.49 -6.68 -15.45
N TYR A 167 -9.89 -6.75 -14.26
CA TYR A 167 -9.67 -7.96 -13.48
C TYR A 167 -10.15 -7.73 -12.04
N PRO A 168 -11.39 -8.11 -11.70
CA PRO A 168 -11.90 -8.03 -10.33
C PRO A 168 -11.03 -8.80 -9.34
N HIS A 169 -10.86 -8.25 -8.13
CA HIS A 169 -10.15 -8.91 -7.04
C HIS A 169 -11.05 -10.00 -6.41
N PRO A 170 -10.52 -11.21 -6.10
CA PRO A 170 -11.34 -12.30 -5.55
C PRO A 170 -12.02 -11.95 -4.21
N ASP A 171 -11.27 -11.38 -3.26
CA ASP A 171 -11.75 -11.15 -1.88
C ASP A 171 -12.20 -9.71 -1.60
N LEU A 172 -11.93 -8.78 -2.53
CA LEU A 172 -12.17 -7.34 -2.42
C LEU A 172 -13.15 -6.96 -3.52
N THR A 173 -14.39 -7.41 -3.36
CA THR A 173 -15.40 -7.51 -4.42
C THR A 173 -15.72 -6.20 -5.15
N THR A 174 -15.58 -5.04 -4.51
CA THR A 174 -15.75 -3.73 -5.16
C THR A 174 -14.44 -3.11 -5.66
N MET A 175 -13.33 -3.86 -5.73
CA MET A 175 -12.06 -3.43 -6.32
C MET A 175 -11.77 -4.15 -7.65
N VAL A 176 -11.54 -3.38 -8.70
CA VAL A 176 -11.14 -3.87 -10.03
C VAL A 176 -9.74 -3.35 -10.36
N ILE A 177 -8.83 -4.27 -10.69
CA ILE A 177 -7.49 -3.96 -11.16
C ILE A 177 -7.53 -4.04 -12.69
N TRP A 178 -7.06 -3.01 -13.38
CA TRP A 178 -7.07 -2.93 -14.84
C TRP A 178 -5.65 -3.07 -15.38
N ASP A 179 -5.44 -4.05 -16.27
CA ASP A 179 -4.21 -4.15 -17.05
C ASP A 179 -4.33 -3.22 -18.26
N MET A 180 -3.50 -2.18 -18.31
CA MET A 180 -3.54 -1.17 -19.37
C MET A 180 -2.58 -1.55 -20.51
N PRO A 181 -2.82 -1.08 -21.75
CA PRO A 181 -1.91 -1.33 -22.88
C PRO A 181 -0.49 -0.77 -22.68
N GLY A 182 0.44 -1.12 -23.57
CA GLY A 182 1.80 -0.57 -23.52
C GLY A 182 1.82 0.92 -23.86
N VAL A 183 2.43 1.75 -23.01
CA VAL A 183 2.71 3.15 -23.41
C VAL A 183 3.76 3.17 -24.53
N GLY A 184 3.54 3.98 -25.56
CA GLY A 184 4.50 4.19 -26.64
C GLY A 184 4.52 3.10 -27.71
N THR A 185 3.43 2.33 -27.86
CA THR A 185 3.27 1.37 -28.97
C THR A 185 2.48 2.00 -30.12
N LYS A 186 2.47 1.36 -31.31
CA LYS A 186 1.85 1.95 -32.52
C LYS A 186 0.35 2.28 -32.36
N SER A 187 -0.35 1.56 -31.50
CA SER A 187 -1.77 1.79 -31.20
C SER A 187 -1.99 2.73 -30.00
N HIS A 188 -0.93 3.09 -29.28
CA HIS A 188 -1.00 3.83 -28.02
C HIS A 188 0.09 4.93 -27.96
N PRO A 189 -0.09 6.02 -28.73
CA PRO A 189 0.84 7.17 -28.73
C PRO A 189 0.99 7.78 -27.34
N ARG A 190 2.16 8.35 -27.04
CA ARG A 190 2.52 8.85 -25.70
C ARG A 190 1.72 10.08 -25.32
N GLU A 191 1.48 10.91 -26.32
CA GLU A 191 0.92 12.25 -26.25
C GLU A 191 -0.55 12.21 -25.78
N THR A 192 -1.30 11.23 -26.29
CA THR A 192 -2.74 11.02 -26.05
C THR A 192 -3.05 9.85 -25.11
N TYR A 193 -2.06 9.00 -24.74
CA TYR A 193 -2.25 7.79 -23.93
C TYR A 193 -3.15 8.00 -22.70
N PHE A 194 -2.98 9.11 -21.99
CA PHE A 194 -3.67 9.38 -20.73
C PHE A 194 -5.17 9.66 -20.95
N GLU A 195 -5.49 10.34 -22.05
CA GLU A 195 -6.83 10.71 -22.48
C GLU A 195 -7.54 9.51 -23.12
N ASP A 196 -6.89 8.84 -24.08
CA ASP A 196 -7.42 7.69 -24.83
C ASP A 196 -7.71 6.48 -23.92
N ASN A 197 -6.93 6.30 -22.86
CA ASN A 197 -7.14 5.24 -21.86
C ASN A 197 -7.97 5.71 -20.64
N TYR A 198 -8.60 6.88 -20.74
CA TYR A 198 -9.51 7.43 -19.71
C TYR A 198 -8.88 7.53 -18.30
N LEU A 199 -7.56 7.72 -18.19
CA LEU A 199 -6.82 7.61 -16.93
C LEU A 199 -7.30 8.59 -15.84
N CYS A 200 -7.90 9.71 -16.22
CA CYS A 200 -8.52 10.64 -15.27
C CYS A 200 -9.63 10.01 -14.40
N ALA A 201 -10.31 8.98 -14.92
CA ALA A 201 -11.46 8.31 -14.32
C ALA A 201 -11.09 7.18 -13.33
N PHE A 202 -9.82 6.90 -13.10
CA PHE A 202 -9.37 5.85 -12.17
C PHE A 202 -9.10 6.38 -10.76
N ASP A 203 -9.29 5.55 -9.73
CA ASP A 203 -9.06 5.90 -8.33
C ASP A 203 -7.59 5.99 -7.97
N LEU A 204 -6.77 5.16 -8.60
CA LEU A 204 -5.34 5.01 -8.34
C LEU A 204 -4.62 4.60 -9.62
N LEU A 205 -3.47 5.21 -9.90
CA LEU A 205 -2.54 4.71 -10.92
C LEU A 205 -1.37 3.97 -10.25
N VAL A 206 -1.02 2.81 -10.79
CA VAL A 206 0.19 2.05 -10.44
C VAL A 206 1.08 2.02 -11.68
N ILE A 207 2.13 2.83 -11.69
CA ILE A 207 3.05 2.96 -12.83
C ILE A 207 4.20 1.96 -12.63
N VAL A 208 4.31 1.00 -13.54
CA VAL A 208 5.24 -0.15 -13.46
C VAL A 208 6.49 0.14 -14.27
N LEU A 209 7.54 0.54 -13.55
CA LEU A 209 8.81 1.01 -14.09
C LEU A 209 9.69 -0.14 -14.58
N GLY A 210 10.29 0.07 -15.76
CA GLY A 210 11.40 -0.73 -16.24
C GLY A 210 12.68 -0.49 -15.42
N ASN A 211 13.85 -0.75 -16.00
CA ASN A 211 15.14 -0.58 -15.30
C ASN A 211 15.45 0.89 -14.94
N ARG A 212 14.72 1.85 -15.51
CA ARG A 212 14.80 3.30 -15.28
C ARG A 212 13.39 3.89 -15.38
N LEU A 213 13.19 5.09 -14.84
CA LEU A 213 12.02 5.93 -15.11
C LEU A 213 12.15 6.50 -16.54
N MET A 214 11.05 6.55 -17.29
CA MET A 214 11.00 7.15 -18.63
C MET A 214 10.23 8.48 -18.63
N GLN A 215 10.40 9.29 -19.67
CA GLN A 215 9.62 10.52 -19.85
C GLN A 215 8.11 10.23 -19.87
N ASP A 216 7.72 9.14 -20.54
CA ASP A 216 6.36 8.59 -20.58
C ASP A 216 5.74 8.44 -19.17
N ASP A 217 6.51 7.90 -18.22
CA ASP A 217 6.07 7.70 -16.83
C ASP A 217 5.92 9.05 -16.09
N ILE A 218 6.81 10.01 -16.37
CA ILE A 218 6.80 11.36 -15.80
C ILE A 218 5.57 12.14 -16.31
N ASP A 219 5.30 12.10 -17.60
CA ASP A 219 4.21 12.85 -18.23
C ASP A 219 2.83 12.34 -17.76
N ILE A 220 2.66 11.01 -17.70
CA ILE A 220 1.48 10.37 -17.11
C ILE A 220 1.33 10.78 -15.64
N SER A 221 2.42 10.84 -14.88
CA SER A 221 2.41 11.27 -13.47
C SER A 221 2.08 12.75 -13.28
N LEU A 222 2.53 13.62 -14.20
CA LEU A 222 2.22 15.05 -14.18
C LEU A 222 0.75 15.30 -14.56
N LYS A 223 0.21 14.61 -15.58
CA LYS A 223 -1.23 14.62 -15.89
C LYS A 223 -2.05 14.10 -14.69
N ALA A 224 -1.70 12.95 -14.12
CA ALA A 224 -2.37 12.39 -12.94
C ALA A 224 -2.40 13.35 -11.74
N LYS A 225 -1.31 14.10 -11.51
CA LYS A 225 -1.19 15.12 -10.46
C LYS A 225 -2.16 16.30 -10.67
N GLN A 226 -2.43 16.70 -11.91
CA GLN A 226 -3.45 17.72 -12.22
C GLN A 226 -4.86 17.23 -11.86
N TYR A 227 -5.20 15.99 -12.25
CA TYR A 227 -6.47 15.33 -11.90
C TYR A 227 -6.53 14.83 -10.43
N LYS A 228 -5.57 15.24 -9.58
CA LYS A 228 -5.46 14.91 -8.14
C LYS A 228 -5.46 13.40 -7.84
N ILE A 229 -5.06 12.57 -8.80
CA ILE A 229 -5.05 11.11 -8.68
C ILE A 229 -3.80 10.70 -7.90
N PRO A 230 -3.90 9.82 -6.88
CA PRO A 230 -2.73 9.22 -6.27
C PRO A 230 -2.00 8.34 -7.29
N VAL A 231 -0.67 8.32 -7.20
CA VAL A 231 0.21 7.51 -8.06
C VAL A 231 1.15 6.71 -7.18
N LEU A 232 1.27 5.41 -7.46
CA LEU A 232 2.32 4.54 -6.92
C LEU A 232 3.30 4.18 -8.05
N TYR A 233 4.60 4.19 -7.74
CA TYR A 233 5.66 3.78 -8.67
C TYR A 233 6.19 2.42 -8.23
N VAL A 234 6.15 1.43 -9.12
CA VAL A 234 6.56 0.05 -8.84
C VAL A 234 7.73 -0.31 -9.73
N ARG A 235 8.92 -0.47 -9.15
CA ARG A 235 10.06 -1.11 -9.79
C ARG A 235 9.85 -2.63 -9.73
N SER A 236 9.40 -3.21 -10.83
CA SER A 236 9.10 -4.64 -10.97
C SER A 236 10.35 -5.50 -11.19
N LYS A 237 10.16 -6.82 -11.18
CA LYS A 237 11.19 -7.84 -11.45
C LYS A 237 12.37 -7.78 -10.47
N ALA A 238 12.11 -7.40 -9.21
CA ALA A 238 13.12 -7.35 -8.16
C ALA A 238 13.83 -8.71 -7.97
N ASP A 239 13.11 -9.81 -8.13
CA ASP A 239 13.63 -11.19 -8.14
C ASP A 239 14.73 -11.41 -9.19
N GLN A 240 14.52 -10.95 -10.43
CA GLN A 240 15.52 -11.07 -11.50
C GLN A 240 16.75 -10.20 -11.21
N ALA A 241 16.51 -8.97 -10.73
CA ALA A 241 17.57 -8.03 -10.40
C ALA A 241 18.42 -8.47 -9.19
N ILE A 242 17.81 -9.15 -8.21
CA ILE A 242 18.50 -9.78 -7.08
C ILE A 242 19.28 -11.00 -7.56
N ALA A 243 18.68 -11.95 -8.29
CA ALA A 243 19.39 -13.13 -8.77
C ALA A 243 20.62 -12.79 -9.64
N SER A 244 20.53 -11.75 -10.47
CA SER A 244 21.66 -11.22 -11.25
C SER A 244 22.77 -10.57 -10.39
N LYS A 245 22.46 -10.16 -9.16
CA LYS A 245 23.43 -9.63 -8.19
C LYS A 245 24.01 -10.71 -7.30
N GLU A 246 23.18 -11.62 -6.77
CA GLU A 246 23.59 -12.78 -5.97
C GLU A 246 24.68 -13.59 -6.70
N ALA A 247 24.53 -13.78 -8.01
CA ALA A 247 25.51 -14.45 -8.87
C ALA A 247 26.90 -13.77 -8.95
N ARG A 248 27.06 -12.55 -8.41
CA ARG A 248 28.32 -11.80 -8.35
C ARG A 248 29.06 -11.96 -7.03
N HIS A 249 28.41 -12.55 -6.02
CA HIS A 249 28.97 -12.67 -4.66
C HIS A 249 29.15 -14.15 -4.27
N GLN A 250 29.96 -14.38 -3.25
CA GLN A 250 30.20 -15.70 -2.66
C GLN A 250 30.12 -15.58 -1.14
N GLY A 251 29.59 -16.60 -0.46
CA GLY A 251 29.42 -16.62 0.99
C GLY A 251 28.10 -17.27 1.42
N ASP A 252 27.63 -16.90 2.61
CA ASP A 252 26.32 -17.31 3.11
C ASP A 252 25.16 -16.71 2.30
N LYS A 253 24.06 -17.46 2.18
CA LYS A 253 22.89 -17.08 1.37
C LYS A 253 22.09 -15.91 1.94
N GLU A 254 21.94 -15.81 3.26
CA GLU A 254 21.19 -14.71 3.88
C GLU A 254 22.00 -13.40 3.78
N PHE A 255 23.32 -13.47 3.90
CA PHE A 255 24.23 -12.35 3.65
C PHE A 255 24.28 -11.91 2.16
N VAL A 256 24.43 -12.86 1.23
CA VAL A 256 24.48 -12.57 -0.21
C VAL A 256 23.16 -11.96 -0.71
N TRP A 257 22.01 -12.49 -0.26
CA TRP A 257 20.70 -11.91 -0.56
C TRP A 257 20.57 -10.48 -0.01
N ALA A 258 20.97 -10.24 1.25
CA ALA A 258 20.90 -8.91 1.85
C ALA A 258 21.80 -7.88 1.13
N THR A 259 22.96 -8.31 0.65
CA THR A 259 23.87 -7.47 -0.16
C THR A 259 23.22 -7.13 -1.51
N ALA A 260 22.69 -8.14 -2.22
CA ALA A 260 22.02 -7.96 -3.51
C ALA A 260 20.78 -7.05 -3.41
N VAL A 261 20.00 -7.13 -2.32
CA VAL A 261 18.90 -6.20 -2.03
C VAL A 261 19.43 -4.79 -1.75
N GLY A 262 20.49 -4.66 -0.94
CA GLY A 262 21.11 -3.36 -0.62
C GLY A 262 21.59 -2.62 -1.87
N GLU A 263 22.32 -3.32 -2.75
CA GLU A 263 22.75 -2.78 -4.05
C GLU A 263 21.57 -2.37 -4.93
N LEU A 264 20.51 -3.19 -5.01
CA LEU A 264 19.32 -2.87 -5.81
C LEU A 264 18.57 -1.65 -5.27
N VAL A 265 18.45 -1.51 -3.94
CA VAL A 265 17.84 -0.35 -3.29
C VAL A 265 18.64 0.92 -3.59
N LEU A 266 19.98 0.85 -3.58
CA LEU A 266 20.84 1.98 -3.94
C LEU A 266 20.71 2.35 -5.43
N GLU A 267 20.83 1.40 -6.35
CA GLU A 267 20.68 1.64 -7.80
C GLU A 267 19.33 2.29 -8.15
N VAL A 268 18.24 1.81 -7.57
CA VAL A 268 16.88 2.33 -7.79
C VAL A 268 16.70 3.71 -7.15
N LYS A 269 17.33 3.97 -6.00
CA LYS A 269 17.32 5.29 -5.37
C LYS A 269 18.10 6.30 -6.23
N ASP A 270 19.35 6.01 -6.57
CA ASP A 270 20.21 6.99 -7.24
C ASP A 270 19.71 7.32 -8.66
N SER A 271 19.03 6.39 -9.33
CA SER A 271 18.35 6.62 -10.62
C SER A 271 16.94 7.19 -10.47
N VAL A 272 15.98 6.42 -9.94
CA VAL A 272 14.54 6.76 -9.98
C VAL A 272 14.17 7.82 -8.94
N PHE A 273 14.72 7.78 -7.73
CA PHE A 273 14.38 8.78 -6.70
C PHE A 273 14.89 10.18 -7.08
N SER A 274 16.08 10.27 -7.71
CA SER A 274 16.64 11.53 -8.23
C SER A 274 15.72 12.15 -9.28
N GLN A 275 15.36 11.39 -10.32
CA GLN A 275 14.51 11.86 -11.41
C GLN A 275 13.10 12.22 -10.92
N LEU A 276 12.47 11.40 -10.07
CA LEU A 276 11.18 11.73 -9.44
C LEU A 276 11.25 13.03 -8.60
N LYS A 277 12.38 13.28 -7.91
CA LYS A 277 12.59 14.51 -7.12
C LYS A 277 12.74 15.73 -8.04
N GLU A 278 13.50 15.61 -9.12
CA GLU A 278 13.69 16.66 -10.14
C GLU A 278 12.36 17.05 -10.80
N SER A 279 11.54 16.07 -11.21
CA SER A 279 10.19 16.28 -11.75
C SER A 279 9.15 16.74 -10.70
N ARG A 280 9.55 16.98 -9.45
CA ARG A 280 8.68 17.37 -8.32
C ARG A 280 7.52 16.39 -8.09
N LEU A 281 7.77 15.09 -8.24
CA LEU A 281 6.84 13.98 -8.04
C LEU A 281 7.00 13.37 -6.63
N ASN A 282 6.05 12.50 -6.22
CA ASN A 282 6.00 11.97 -4.86
C ASN A 282 6.90 10.72 -4.68
N THR A 283 8.16 10.95 -4.30
CA THR A 283 9.14 9.88 -4.05
C THR A 283 8.76 8.93 -2.90
N LYS A 284 7.88 9.31 -1.97
CA LYS A 284 7.49 8.45 -0.82
C LYS A 284 6.61 7.24 -1.21
N LYS A 285 6.13 7.19 -2.45
CA LYS A 285 5.30 6.10 -2.99
C LYS A 285 6.00 5.36 -4.14
N LEU A 286 7.33 5.26 -4.08
CA LEU A 286 8.17 4.31 -4.84
C LEU A 286 8.37 3.01 -4.03
N PHE A 287 8.29 1.87 -4.72
CA PHE A 287 8.38 0.51 -4.17
C PHE A 287 9.18 -0.42 -5.09
N ILE A 288 9.98 -1.32 -4.52
CA ILE A 288 10.74 -2.37 -5.23
C ILE A 288 10.07 -3.73 -4.96
N VAL A 289 9.54 -4.38 -6.00
CA VAL A 289 8.58 -5.47 -5.84
C VAL A 289 8.84 -6.64 -6.80
N SER A 290 8.78 -7.87 -6.29
CA SER A 290 8.65 -9.07 -7.11
C SER A 290 7.18 -9.51 -7.19
N SER A 291 6.65 -9.71 -8.38
CA SER A 291 5.32 -10.32 -8.57
C SER A 291 5.25 -11.73 -7.96
N SER A 292 6.37 -12.46 -7.89
CA SER A 292 6.41 -13.81 -7.30
C SER A 292 6.32 -13.78 -5.77
N THR A 293 6.99 -12.82 -5.14
CA THR A 293 6.93 -12.58 -3.68
C THR A 293 5.60 -11.95 -3.27
N LEU A 294 5.13 -10.94 -4.01
CA LEU A 294 3.84 -10.28 -3.76
C LEU A 294 2.67 -11.27 -3.80
N ARG A 295 2.64 -12.16 -4.79
CA ARG A 295 1.64 -13.23 -4.89
C ARG A 295 1.67 -14.16 -3.67
N GLN A 296 2.87 -14.51 -3.18
CA GLN A 296 3.03 -15.35 -1.99
C GLN A 296 2.56 -14.64 -0.70
N PHE A 297 2.81 -13.33 -0.59
CA PHE A 297 2.31 -12.49 0.49
C PHE A 297 0.76 -12.48 0.49
N VAL A 298 0.13 -12.13 -0.64
CA VAL A 298 -1.33 -12.13 -0.79
C VAL A 298 -1.94 -13.51 -0.55
N SER A 299 -1.33 -14.60 -1.06
CA SER A 299 -1.84 -15.96 -0.81
C SER A 299 -1.71 -16.37 0.67
N THR A 300 -0.67 -15.91 1.37
CA THR A 300 -0.49 -16.18 2.81
C THR A 300 -1.59 -15.50 3.64
N ILE A 301 -1.95 -14.26 3.29
CA ILE A 301 -3.06 -13.51 3.91
C ILE A 301 -4.39 -14.23 3.66
N ASN A 302 -4.66 -14.64 2.42
CA ASN A 302 -5.96 -15.18 2.01
C ASN A 302 -6.21 -16.64 2.45
N LYS A 303 -5.18 -17.47 2.64
CA LYS A 303 -5.36 -18.93 2.78
C LYS A 303 -4.81 -19.58 4.06
N GLN A 304 -4.19 -18.80 4.95
CA GLN A 304 -3.54 -19.34 6.17
C GLN A 304 -2.53 -20.47 5.90
N GLU A 305 -1.93 -20.52 4.70
CA GLU A 305 -1.00 -21.59 4.31
C GLU A 305 0.24 -21.66 5.21
N LYS A 306 0.84 -22.86 5.34
CA LYS A 306 2.01 -23.09 6.21
C LYS A 306 3.15 -22.13 5.86
N ARG A 307 3.46 -21.25 6.82
CA ARG A 307 4.42 -20.15 6.70
C ARG A 307 5.80 -20.64 6.23
N LYS A 308 6.17 -20.26 5.01
CA LYS A 308 7.58 -20.08 4.65
C LYS A 308 8.04 -18.72 5.21
N ARG A 309 9.32 -18.57 5.55
CA ARG A 309 9.92 -17.22 5.67
C ARG A 309 9.80 -16.57 4.28
N LEU A 310 9.00 -15.52 4.16
CA LEU A 310 8.95 -14.72 2.94
C LEU A 310 10.00 -13.62 3.05
N GLN A 311 10.92 -13.59 2.09
CA GLN A 311 11.87 -12.50 1.89
C GLN A 311 11.15 -11.35 1.17
N LEU A 312 10.60 -10.42 1.95
CA LEU A 312 9.91 -9.22 1.45
C LEU A 312 10.90 -8.04 1.30
N ILE A 313 10.59 -7.12 0.40
CA ILE A 313 11.32 -5.86 0.19
C ILE A 313 10.37 -4.69 0.48
N ASP A 314 9.42 -4.44 -0.42
CA ASP A 314 8.35 -3.44 -0.26
C ASP A 314 6.94 -4.05 -0.37
N GLU A 315 6.77 -5.35 -0.62
CA GLU A 315 5.48 -5.99 -0.94
C GLU A 315 4.33 -5.60 0.01
N GLU A 316 4.57 -5.66 1.32
CA GLU A 316 3.61 -5.28 2.37
C GLU A 316 3.30 -3.77 2.36
N ARG A 317 4.35 -2.95 2.23
CA ARG A 317 4.27 -1.48 2.21
C ARG A 317 3.57 -0.98 0.94
N PHE A 318 3.74 -1.70 -0.18
CA PHE A 318 3.04 -1.50 -1.45
C PHE A 318 1.56 -1.85 -1.32
N MET A 319 1.19 -3.04 -0.83
CA MET A 319 -0.23 -3.42 -0.66
C MET A 319 -0.96 -2.48 0.31
N THR A 320 -0.32 -2.10 1.41
CA THR A 320 -0.85 -1.08 2.34
C THR A 320 -1.08 0.25 1.61
N SER A 321 -0.08 0.70 0.84
CA SER A 321 -0.18 1.94 0.04
C SER A 321 -1.19 1.89 -1.10
N LEU A 322 -1.48 0.71 -1.64
CA LEU A 322 -2.51 0.45 -2.65
C LEU A 322 -3.90 0.68 -2.04
N ILE A 323 -4.17 0.03 -0.92
CA ILE A 323 -5.44 0.15 -0.17
C ILE A 323 -5.66 1.59 0.31
N GLU A 324 -4.63 2.22 0.90
CA GLU A 324 -4.66 3.65 1.25
C GLU A 324 -4.98 4.54 0.04
N GLY A 325 -4.29 4.32 -1.08
CA GLY A 325 -4.37 5.15 -2.28
C GLY A 325 -5.77 5.13 -2.89
N VAL A 326 -6.34 3.94 -3.06
CA VAL A 326 -7.71 3.73 -3.54
C VAL A 326 -8.73 4.47 -2.68
N LEU A 327 -8.64 4.33 -1.36
CA LEU A 327 -9.57 4.98 -0.44
C LEU A 327 -9.34 6.50 -0.36
N ALA A 328 -8.12 6.99 -0.64
CA ALA A 328 -7.77 8.40 -0.53
C ALA A 328 -8.44 9.30 -1.59
N LYS A 329 -8.65 8.83 -2.84
CA LYS A 329 -9.28 9.68 -3.88
C LYS A 329 -10.74 10.01 -3.53
N ARG A 330 -11.51 9.02 -3.06
CA ARG A 330 -12.95 9.18 -2.74
C ARG A 330 -13.24 9.73 -1.34
N ARG A 331 -12.28 9.69 -0.41
CA ARG A 331 -12.42 10.30 0.94
C ARG A 331 -12.29 11.83 0.93
N LYS A 332 -11.47 12.39 0.03
CA LYS A 332 -11.22 13.84 -0.04
C LYS A 332 -12.48 14.64 -0.37
N LYS A 333 -12.45 15.91 0.01
CA LYS A 333 -13.52 16.90 -0.09
C LYS A 333 -12.98 18.11 -0.86
#